data_AF-A0A927SVS8-F1
#
_entry.id   AF-A0A927SVS8-F1
#
_cell.length_a   1.000
_cell.length_b   1.000
_cell.length_c   1.000
_cell.angle_alpha   90.00
_cell.angle_beta   90.00
_cell.angle_gamma   90.00
#
_symmetry.space_group_name_H-M   'P 1'
#
loop_
_entity.id
_entity.type
_entity.pdbx_description
1 polymer ?
#
loop_
_entity_poly.entity_id
_entity_poly.type
_entity_poly.pdbx_seq_one_letter_code
_entity_poly.pdbx_strand_id
1 'polypeptide(L)'
;MGRCAYMAAFVGDPASFLWNATAVPNAFFCEYMPSAPDGYVKVYLYGLMAAREGLGDTVRMVEDLAIALGMSTEAVEQALRYWERCRLMERIRDNPPQYRYLSVLEASRMHHQTQPDEQYEAFAQALYSLFGDKRKLHGGETVLAYEWVEQLGLSPEVVLMLIRHMISTRGINFSFKEAQKIAGEMSSEKITTLEAAEMMFSRSESAWKGAKKVLSRLGKRRNPSEDEIDLYLRWTVQWGFAPKAVEAACVETTKGDPSFAYLDKILEGIHQRSGGKATTAEKVERFLKGEKDETARVREMLAAYGIKSPVVDEGMRLVYRALVETASHEVVVLAARQVGKRKGAHSLDQVAELVEAWNNRGLRTESDVEGYLKNVARQDKTLRALFMLMGKEKTLSCSQANRELLRKWQEDWRVSEALIQLAASYAKNVEHPMPYVDKLLADWREKDITTVAEAEAEHERFVAAAAQKPADKAAATGRPGGKRVLAQQYDQRDYDPDEVNRMSAEDLEEMSKL
;
A
#
# COMPACT_ATOMS: atom_id res chain seq x y z
N MET A 1 -85.17 11.10 -7.71
CA MET A 1 -84.71 12.14 -8.66
C MET A 1 -83.25 12.40 -8.37
N GLY A 2 -82.25 12.12 -9.20
CA GLY A 2 -82.24 11.97 -10.65
C GLY A 2 -81.02 12.74 -11.13
N ARG A 3 -79.98 12.04 -11.59
CA ARG A 3 -78.99 12.61 -12.52
C ARG A 3 -78.65 11.54 -13.53
N CYS A 4 -79.26 11.68 -14.69
CA CYS A 4 -78.97 10.94 -15.91
C CYS A 4 -77.48 11.07 -16.23
N ALA A 5 -76.80 9.94 -16.39
CA ALA A 5 -75.58 9.88 -17.18
C ALA A 5 -76.02 9.94 -18.66
N TYR A 6 -75.56 10.96 -19.38
CA TYR A 6 -75.71 11.03 -20.82
C TYR A 6 -74.84 9.93 -21.44
N MET A 7 -75.44 8.84 -21.91
CA MET A 7 -74.82 7.95 -22.90
C MET A 7 -75.05 8.57 -24.28
N ALA A 8 -73.98 8.88 -25.01
CA ALA A 8 -74.09 9.31 -26.40
C ALA A 8 -74.68 8.15 -27.23
N ALA A 9 -75.85 8.37 -27.81
CA ALA A 9 -76.43 7.49 -28.83
C ALA A 9 -75.94 7.98 -30.20
N PHE A 10 -75.14 7.15 -30.88
CA PHE A 10 -74.74 7.40 -32.25
C PHE A 10 -75.78 6.78 -33.19
N VAL A 11 -76.48 7.60 -33.95
CA VAL A 11 -77.34 7.17 -35.05
C VAL A 11 -76.58 7.44 -36.35
N GLY A 12 -76.33 6.39 -37.12
CA GLY A 12 -75.71 6.50 -38.45
C GLY A 12 -76.77 6.65 -39.54
N ASP A 13 -76.50 7.54 -40.50
CA ASP A 13 -77.29 7.69 -41.73
C ASP A 13 -77.11 6.44 -42.62
N PRO A 14 -78.19 5.70 -42.96
CA PRO A 14 -78.13 4.53 -43.84
C PRO A 14 -77.57 4.81 -45.24
N ALA A 15 -77.48 6.08 -45.66
CA ALA A 15 -76.96 6.49 -46.96
C ALA A 15 -75.45 6.82 -46.99
N SER A 16 -74.74 6.73 -45.87
CA SER A 16 -73.29 7.05 -45.82
C SER A 16 -72.36 5.92 -46.26
N PHE A 17 -72.89 4.72 -46.53
CA PHE A 17 -72.12 3.50 -46.87
C PHE A 17 -71.92 3.26 -48.37
N LEU A 18 -71.45 4.27 -49.12
CA LEU A 18 -71.06 4.10 -50.53
C LEU A 18 -69.58 4.38 -50.80
N TRP A 19 -68.70 3.91 -49.91
CA TRP A 19 -67.25 3.93 -50.13
C TRP A 19 -66.64 2.63 -49.58
N ASN A 20 -65.80 1.97 -50.38
CA ASN A 20 -65.20 0.66 -50.12
C ASN A 20 -64.74 0.48 -48.66
N ALA A 21 -65.45 -0.35 -47.90
CA ALA A 21 -65.10 -0.63 -46.51
C ALA A 21 -64.03 -1.72 -46.43
N THR A 22 -62.96 -1.48 -45.67
CA THR A 22 -61.99 -2.52 -45.33
C THR A 22 -62.49 -3.29 -44.11
N ALA A 23 -63.07 -4.47 -44.33
CA ALA A 23 -63.53 -5.32 -43.23
C ALA A 23 -62.35 -5.92 -42.44
N VAL A 24 -62.16 -5.48 -41.20
CA VAL A 24 -61.13 -6.01 -40.30
C VAL A 24 -61.78 -7.01 -39.33
N PRO A 25 -61.25 -8.22 -39.16
CA PRO A 25 -61.80 -9.19 -38.21
C PRO A 25 -61.80 -8.63 -36.77
N ASN A 26 -62.90 -8.82 -36.03
CA ASN A 26 -63.00 -8.34 -34.64
C ASN A 26 -61.88 -8.87 -33.74
N ALA A 27 -61.38 -10.09 -34.01
CA ALA A 27 -60.23 -10.68 -33.33
C ALA A 27 -58.97 -9.80 -33.40
N PHE A 28 -58.76 -9.05 -34.49
CA PHE A 28 -57.65 -8.11 -34.60
C PHE A 28 -57.73 -7.01 -33.53
N PHE A 29 -58.91 -6.42 -33.36
CA PHE A 29 -59.14 -5.35 -32.39
C PHE A 29 -59.01 -5.83 -30.94
N CYS A 30 -59.40 -7.09 -30.68
CA CYS A 30 -59.36 -7.66 -29.34
C CYS A 30 -57.96 -8.18 -28.95
N GLU A 31 -57.25 -8.84 -29.85
CA GLU A 31 -56.04 -9.61 -29.51
C GLU A 31 -54.73 -8.93 -29.92
N TYR A 32 -54.73 -8.13 -30.99
CA TYR A 32 -53.49 -7.61 -31.58
C TYR A 32 -53.36 -6.09 -31.49
N MET A 33 -54.46 -5.35 -31.70
CA MET A 33 -54.46 -3.89 -31.66
C MET A 33 -54.02 -3.31 -30.30
N PRO A 34 -54.46 -3.82 -29.13
CA PRO A 34 -54.14 -3.19 -27.84
C PRO A 34 -52.64 -3.25 -27.47
N SER A 35 -51.93 -4.27 -27.95
CA SER A 35 -50.50 -4.48 -27.68
C SER A 35 -49.57 -3.89 -28.75
N ALA A 36 -50.11 -3.53 -29.91
CA ALA A 36 -49.33 -3.01 -31.03
C ALA A 36 -49.06 -1.50 -30.88
N PRO A 37 -47.86 -1.01 -31.23
CA PRO A 37 -47.58 0.43 -31.27
C PRO A 37 -48.53 1.18 -32.22
N ASP A 38 -48.95 2.39 -31.85
CA ASP A 38 -49.94 3.19 -32.59
C ASP A 38 -49.62 3.34 -34.09
N GLY A 39 -48.33 3.54 -34.43
CA GLY A 39 -47.89 3.65 -35.82
C GLY A 39 -48.00 2.34 -36.60
N TYR A 40 -47.84 1.20 -35.93
CA TYR A 40 -47.82 -0.12 -36.57
C TYR A 40 -49.23 -0.57 -36.92
N VAL A 41 -50.22 -0.22 -36.08
CA VAL A 41 -51.65 -0.42 -36.38
C VAL A 41 -52.04 0.31 -37.66
N LYS A 42 -51.57 1.55 -37.84
CA LYS A 42 -51.82 2.33 -39.06
C LYS A 42 -51.24 1.67 -40.30
N VAL A 43 -50.01 1.17 -40.22
CA VAL A 43 -49.35 0.45 -41.32
C VAL A 43 -50.12 -0.81 -41.70
N TYR A 44 -50.60 -1.60 -40.71
CA TYR A 44 -51.37 -2.81 -40.98
C TYR A 44 -52.73 -2.52 -41.63
N LEU A 45 -53.48 -1.57 -41.09
CA LEU A 45 -54.82 -1.23 -41.61
C LEU A 45 -54.74 -0.64 -43.02
N TYR A 46 -53.76 0.23 -43.27
CA TYR A 46 -53.55 0.82 -44.59
C TYR A 46 -53.09 -0.23 -45.59
N GLY A 47 -52.13 -1.09 -45.23
CA GLY A 47 -51.68 -2.16 -46.11
C GLY A 47 -52.75 -3.22 -46.39
N LEU A 48 -53.63 -3.52 -45.42
CA LEU A 48 -54.77 -4.42 -45.60
C LEU A 48 -55.80 -3.85 -46.58
N MET A 49 -56.04 -2.53 -46.52
CA MET A 49 -56.90 -1.82 -47.47
C MET A 49 -56.28 -1.88 -48.88
N ALA A 50 -54.99 -1.54 -49.03
CA ALA A 50 -54.28 -1.60 -50.30
C ALA A 50 -54.24 -3.01 -50.92
N ALA A 51 -54.08 -4.05 -50.08
CA ALA A 51 -54.08 -5.45 -50.53
C ALA A 51 -55.44 -5.91 -51.07
N ARG A 52 -56.55 -5.36 -50.57
CA ARG A 52 -57.92 -5.74 -50.98
C ARG A 52 -58.44 -4.99 -52.19
N GLU A 53 -58.03 -3.75 -52.36
CA GLU A 53 -58.40 -2.95 -53.54
C GLU A 53 -57.56 -3.27 -54.79
N GLY A 54 -56.64 -4.25 -54.71
CA GLY A 54 -55.77 -4.63 -55.83
C GLY A 54 -54.66 -3.62 -56.13
N LEU A 55 -54.42 -2.68 -55.22
CA LEU A 55 -53.34 -1.69 -55.29
C LEU A 55 -51.97 -2.28 -54.89
N GLY A 56 -51.91 -3.54 -54.48
CA GLY A 56 -50.72 -4.23 -53.98
C GLY A 56 -49.65 -4.62 -55.01
N ASP A 57 -49.76 -4.14 -56.26
CA ASP A 57 -48.79 -4.39 -57.34
C ASP A 57 -47.87 -3.19 -57.61
N THR A 58 -47.89 -2.18 -56.71
CA THR A 58 -46.98 -1.04 -56.83
C THR A 58 -45.57 -1.40 -56.39
N VAL A 59 -44.61 -1.14 -57.27
CA VAL A 59 -43.16 -1.39 -57.10
C VAL A 59 -42.54 -0.63 -55.89
N ARG A 60 -43.32 0.23 -55.20
CA ARG A 60 -42.88 1.16 -54.14
C ARG A 60 -43.79 1.19 -52.91
N MET A 61 -44.37 0.05 -52.53
CA MET A 61 -45.32 -0.06 -51.40
C MET A 61 -44.80 0.55 -50.08
N VAL A 62 -43.51 0.41 -49.76
CA VAL A 62 -42.92 0.90 -48.51
C VAL A 62 -42.80 2.43 -48.52
N GLU A 63 -42.34 3.00 -49.63
CA GLU A 63 -42.24 4.45 -49.80
C GLU A 63 -43.63 5.11 -49.84
N ASP A 64 -44.60 4.47 -50.49
CA ASP A 64 -45.98 4.95 -50.57
C ASP A 64 -46.64 4.96 -49.18
N LEU A 65 -46.43 3.90 -48.37
CA LEU A 65 -46.86 3.84 -46.98
C LEU A 65 -46.19 4.90 -46.10
N ALA A 66 -44.89 5.13 -46.27
CA ALA A 66 -44.15 6.16 -45.54
C ALA A 66 -44.71 7.56 -45.81
N ILE A 67 -44.96 7.89 -47.09
CA ILE A 67 -45.54 9.17 -47.49
C ILE A 67 -46.97 9.30 -46.98
N ALA A 68 -47.81 8.27 -47.17
CA ALA A 68 -49.24 8.32 -46.81
C ALA A 68 -49.46 8.41 -45.30
N LEU A 69 -48.60 7.79 -44.49
CA LEU A 69 -48.72 7.74 -43.04
C LEU A 69 -47.86 8.79 -42.32
N GLY A 70 -47.05 9.56 -43.06
CA GLY A 70 -46.12 10.54 -42.49
C GLY A 70 -45.04 9.89 -41.61
N MET A 71 -44.56 8.71 -42.01
CA MET A 71 -43.59 7.89 -41.27
C MET A 71 -42.29 7.75 -42.07
N SER A 72 -41.18 7.43 -41.40
CA SER A 72 -39.95 7.08 -42.12
C SER A 72 -40.05 5.68 -42.75
N THR A 73 -39.31 5.44 -43.82
CA THR A 73 -39.24 4.14 -44.50
C THR A 73 -38.81 3.02 -43.55
N GLU A 74 -37.87 3.31 -42.65
CA GLU A 74 -37.39 2.36 -41.64
C GLU A 74 -38.49 2.01 -40.63
N ALA A 75 -39.32 2.99 -40.23
CA ALA A 75 -40.42 2.75 -39.31
C ALA A 75 -41.52 1.88 -39.94
N VAL A 76 -41.78 2.05 -41.24
CA VAL A 76 -42.70 1.19 -42.00
C VAL A 76 -42.14 -0.22 -42.13
N GLU A 77 -40.85 -0.39 -42.44
CA GLU A 77 -40.21 -1.71 -42.51
C GLU A 77 -40.24 -2.44 -41.15
N GLN A 78 -39.98 -1.74 -40.05
CA GLN A 78 -40.08 -2.31 -38.71
C GLN A 78 -41.51 -2.75 -38.39
N ALA A 79 -42.52 -1.96 -38.78
CA ALA A 79 -43.91 -2.32 -38.62
C ALA A 79 -44.28 -3.58 -39.43
N LEU A 80 -43.83 -3.68 -40.69
CA LEU A 80 -44.10 -4.85 -41.53
C LEU A 80 -43.45 -6.13 -40.95
N ARG A 81 -42.20 -6.05 -40.46
CA ARG A 81 -41.52 -7.14 -39.76
C ARG A 81 -42.20 -7.53 -38.45
N TYR A 82 -42.74 -6.56 -37.72
CA TYR A 82 -43.50 -6.82 -36.49
C TYR A 82 -44.73 -7.68 -36.78
N TRP A 83 -45.51 -7.33 -37.80
CA TRP A 83 -46.71 -8.07 -38.19
C TRP A 83 -46.42 -9.43 -38.84
N GLU A 84 -45.25 -9.59 -39.47
CA GLU A 84 -44.72 -10.89 -39.89
C GLU A 84 -44.47 -11.81 -38.69
N ARG A 85 -43.85 -11.30 -37.62
CA ARG A 85 -43.66 -12.06 -36.36
C ARG A 85 -44.99 -12.41 -35.68
N CYS A 86 -45.97 -11.52 -35.74
CA CYS A 86 -47.33 -11.80 -35.26
C CYS A 86 -48.07 -12.83 -36.11
N ARG A 87 -47.49 -13.30 -37.22
CA ARG A 87 -48.09 -14.22 -38.20
C ARG A 87 -49.38 -13.70 -38.82
N LEU A 88 -49.55 -12.38 -38.85
CA LEU A 88 -50.65 -11.72 -39.57
C LEU A 88 -50.25 -11.37 -41.01
N MET A 89 -48.95 -11.41 -41.31
CA MET A 89 -48.40 -11.27 -42.65
C MET A 89 -47.30 -12.29 -42.91
N GLU A 90 -47.07 -12.61 -44.19
CA GLU A 90 -46.00 -13.47 -44.67
C GLU A 90 -45.28 -12.77 -45.83
N ARG A 91 -43.95 -12.72 -45.79
CA ARG A 91 -43.15 -12.17 -46.88
C ARG A 91 -43.02 -13.18 -48.02
N ILE A 92 -43.50 -12.83 -49.21
CA ILE A 92 -43.48 -13.71 -50.40
C ILE A 92 -42.26 -13.44 -51.28
N ARG A 93 -41.83 -12.18 -51.36
CA ARG A 93 -40.72 -11.74 -52.22
C ARG A 93 -39.94 -10.66 -51.49
N ASP A 94 -38.61 -10.66 -51.65
CA ASP A 94 -37.73 -9.70 -50.98
C ASP A 94 -37.47 -8.42 -51.81
N ASN A 95 -37.53 -8.50 -53.15
CA ASN A 95 -37.22 -7.37 -54.03
C ASN A 95 -38.09 -7.36 -55.32
N PRO A 96 -39.08 -6.45 -55.45
CA PRO A 96 -39.60 -5.57 -54.40
C PRO A 96 -40.28 -6.39 -53.28
N PRO A 97 -40.29 -5.89 -52.03
CA PRO A 97 -40.85 -6.59 -50.89
C PRO A 97 -42.37 -6.74 -51.03
N GLN A 98 -42.85 -7.98 -51.08
CA GLN A 98 -44.28 -8.29 -51.20
C GLN A 98 -44.75 -9.12 -50.00
N TYR A 99 -45.84 -8.68 -49.37
CA TYR A 99 -46.40 -9.33 -48.18
C TYR A 99 -47.81 -9.85 -48.46
N ARG A 100 -48.08 -11.07 -48.00
CA ARG A 100 -49.41 -11.69 -47.97
C ARG A 100 -50.02 -11.46 -46.61
N TYR A 101 -51.25 -10.96 -46.56
CA TYR A 101 -52.03 -10.90 -45.32
C TYR A 101 -52.63 -12.27 -45.03
N LEU A 102 -52.42 -12.77 -43.82
CA LEU A 102 -52.94 -14.06 -43.35
C LEU A 102 -54.25 -13.86 -42.58
N SER A 103 -55.02 -14.93 -42.45
CA SER A 103 -56.28 -14.91 -41.71
C SER A 103 -56.02 -14.65 -40.22
N VAL A 104 -56.54 -13.54 -39.71
CA VAL A 104 -56.45 -13.20 -38.27
C VAL A 104 -57.05 -14.31 -37.42
N LEU A 105 -58.14 -14.96 -37.88
CA LEU A 105 -58.78 -16.05 -37.12
C LEU A 105 -57.91 -17.32 -37.08
N GLU A 106 -57.22 -17.64 -38.16
CA GLU A 106 -56.30 -18.80 -38.19
C GLU A 106 -55.01 -18.51 -37.43
N ALA A 107 -54.50 -17.28 -37.54
CA ALA A 107 -53.39 -16.79 -36.71
C ALA A 107 -53.77 -16.85 -35.23
N SER A 108 -54.92 -16.30 -34.82
CA SER A 108 -55.45 -16.41 -33.46
C SER A 108 -55.58 -17.87 -33.04
N ARG A 109 -56.10 -18.77 -33.89
CA ARG A 109 -56.21 -20.20 -33.56
C ARG A 109 -54.86 -20.90 -33.44
N MET A 110 -53.87 -20.55 -34.25
CA MET A 110 -52.50 -21.07 -34.11
C MET A 110 -51.80 -20.48 -32.88
N HIS A 111 -52.03 -19.20 -32.57
CA HIS A 111 -51.59 -18.56 -31.32
C HIS A 111 -52.26 -19.16 -30.09
N HIS A 112 -53.49 -19.66 -30.18
CA HIS A 112 -54.19 -20.37 -29.10
C HIS A 112 -53.92 -21.90 -29.07
N GLN A 113 -53.43 -22.49 -30.18
CA GLN A 113 -53.05 -23.91 -30.26
C GLN A 113 -51.59 -24.15 -29.89
N THR A 114 -50.73 -23.15 -30.08
CA THR A 114 -49.53 -23.02 -29.26
C THR A 114 -50.05 -22.65 -27.88
N GLN A 115 -49.94 -23.53 -26.90
CA GLN A 115 -50.34 -23.22 -25.53
C GLN A 115 -49.75 -21.85 -25.16
N PRO A 116 -50.46 -20.96 -24.44
CA PRO A 116 -49.76 -19.95 -23.67
C PRO A 116 -48.80 -20.75 -22.79
N ASP A 117 -47.50 -20.65 -23.07
CA ASP A 117 -46.51 -21.35 -22.28
C ASP A 117 -46.76 -20.92 -20.84
N GLU A 118 -47.19 -21.84 -19.99
CA GLU A 118 -47.39 -21.57 -18.56
C GLU A 118 -46.09 -20.96 -17.99
N GLN A 119 -44.96 -21.34 -18.58
CA GLN A 119 -43.63 -20.79 -18.36
C GLN A 119 -43.47 -19.32 -18.82
N TYR A 120 -44.10 -18.91 -19.91
CA TYR A 120 -44.09 -17.54 -20.44
C TYR A 120 -44.92 -16.59 -19.59
N GLU A 121 -46.14 -16.98 -19.21
CA GLU A 121 -46.97 -16.21 -18.28
C GLU A 121 -46.33 -16.14 -16.87
N ALA A 122 -45.79 -17.26 -16.38
CA ALA A 122 -45.07 -17.30 -15.11
C ALA A 122 -43.83 -16.39 -15.13
N PHE A 123 -43.04 -16.39 -16.21
CA PHE A 123 -41.89 -15.52 -16.35
C PHE A 123 -42.28 -14.04 -16.45
N ALA A 124 -43.30 -13.71 -17.24
CA ALA A 124 -43.83 -12.35 -17.34
C ALA A 124 -44.32 -11.83 -15.98
N GLN A 125 -45.11 -12.64 -15.27
CA GLN A 125 -45.61 -12.32 -13.95
C GLN A 125 -44.48 -12.17 -12.93
N ALA A 126 -43.49 -13.05 -12.97
CA ALA A 126 -42.29 -12.95 -12.14
C ALA A 126 -41.51 -11.67 -12.44
N LEU A 127 -41.32 -11.33 -13.72
CA LEU A 127 -40.63 -10.12 -14.15
C LEU A 127 -41.35 -8.85 -13.67
N TYR A 128 -42.67 -8.76 -13.86
CA TYR A 128 -43.47 -7.63 -13.34
C TYR A 128 -43.42 -7.55 -11.81
N SER A 129 -43.41 -8.68 -11.10
CA SER A 129 -43.34 -8.71 -9.63
C SER A 129 -42.04 -8.09 -9.09
N LEU A 130 -40.93 -8.13 -9.85
CA LEU A 130 -39.66 -7.52 -9.45
C LEU A 130 -39.72 -6.00 -9.38
N PHE A 131 -40.53 -5.39 -10.24
CA PHE A 131 -40.70 -3.94 -10.31
C PHE A 131 -41.92 -3.44 -9.52
N GLY A 132 -42.93 -4.31 -9.33
CA GLY A 132 -44.17 -4.00 -8.60
C GLY A 132 -44.87 -2.74 -9.14
N ASP A 133 -45.53 -1.99 -8.26
CA ASP A 133 -46.17 -0.71 -8.62
C ASP A 133 -45.18 0.46 -8.78
N LYS A 134 -43.88 0.23 -8.55
CA LYS A 134 -42.87 1.29 -8.51
C LYS A 134 -42.38 1.71 -9.90
N ARG A 135 -42.44 0.81 -10.88
CA ARG A 135 -42.10 1.07 -12.29
C ARG A 135 -42.94 0.16 -13.19
N LYS A 136 -43.71 0.76 -14.10
CA LYS A 136 -44.36 0.02 -15.18
C LYS A 136 -43.32 -0.25 -16.27
N LEU A 137 -43.07 -1.52 -16.56
CA LEU A 137 -42.22 -1.90 -17.68
C LEU A 137 -42.92 -1.53 -18.99
N HIS A 138 -42.18 -0.92 -19.90
CA HIS A 138 -42.69 -0.63 -21.24
C HIS A 138 -42.54 -1.87 -22.13
N GLY A 139 -43.41 -2.03 -23.14
CA GLY A 139 -43.44 -3.25 -23.97
C GLY A 139 -42.09 -3.62 -24.63
N GLY A 140 -41.26 -2.62 -24.94
CA GLY A 140 -39.90 -2.87 -25.45
C GLY A 140 -38.93 -3.49 -24.43
N GLU A 141 -39.10 -3.24 -23.13
CA GLU A 141 -38.24 -3.78 -22.07
C GLU A 141 -38.56 -5.25 -21.79
N THR A 142 -39.85 -5.59 -21.85
CA THR A 142 -40.30 -6.98 -21.77
C THR A 142 -39.84 -7.77 -22.98
N VAL A 143 -39.93 -7.20 -24.20
CA VAL A 143 -39.43 -7.83 -25.43
C VAL A 143 -37.93 -8.12 -25.34
N LEU A 144 -37.12 -7.18 -24.84
CA LEU A 144 -35.68 -7.40 -24.63
C LEU A 144 -35.39 -8.53 -23.64
N ALA A 145 -36.15 -8.63 -22.55
CA ALA A 145 -36.00 -9.72 -21.60
C ALA A 145 -36.32 -11.09 -22.22
N TYR A 146 -37.30 -11.16 -23.12
CA TYR A 146 -37.59 -12.36 -23.90
C TYR A 146 -36.50 -12.69 -24.91
N GLU A 147 -35.96 -11.67 -25.60
CA GLU A 147 -34.83 -11.86 -26.53
C GLU A 147 -33.61 -12.48 -25.82
N TRP A 148 -33.38 -12.18 -24.54
CA TRP A 148 -32.31 -12.81 -23.77
C TRP A 148 -32.57 -14.30 -23.48
N VAL A 149 -33.82 -14.71 -23.35
CA VAL A 149 -34.17 -16.13 -23.16
C VAL A 149 -34.06 -16.88 -24.48
N GLU A 150 -34.63 -16.32 -25.55
CA GLU A 150 -34.73 -17.01 -26.85
C GLU A 150 -33.44 -16.95 -27.68
N GLN A 151 -32.78 -15.80 -27.75
CA GLN A 151 -31.63 -15.59 -28.64
C GLN A 151 -30.29 -15.79 -27.94
N LEU A 152 -30.20 -15.40 -26.65
CA LEU A 152 -28.98 -15.59 -25.86
C LEU A 152 -28.95 -16.93 -25.12
N GLY A 153 -30.05 -17.69 -25.16
CA GLY A 153 -30.16 -19.02 -24.57
C GLY A 153 -30.06 -19.04 -23.03
N LEU A 154 -30.35 -17.91 -22.38
CA LEU A 154 -30.33 -17.80 -20.92
C LEU A 154 -31.64 -18.36 -20.36
N SER A 155 -31.59 -19.10 -19.24
CA SER A 155 -32.84 -19.57 -18.63
C SER A 155 -33.65 -18.39 -18.05
N PRO A 156 -34.99 -18.50 -17.97
CA PRO A 156 -35.86 -17.49 -17.37
C PRO A 156 -35.42 -17.06 -15.97
N GLU A 157 -34.98 -18.00 -15.14
CA GLU A 157 -34.50 -17.77 -13.78
C GLU A 157 -33.21 -16.93 -13.76
N VAL A 158 -32.30 -17.17 -14.71
CA VAL A 158 -31.05 -16.42 -14.86
C VAL A 158 -31.33 -14.96 -15.24
N VAL A 159 -32.28 -14.73 -16.15
CA VAL A 159 -32.70 -13.38 -16.54
C VAL A 159 -33.36 -12.64 -15.37
N LEU A 160 -34.24 -13.31 -14.61
CA LEU A 160 -34.85 -12.72 -13.41
C LEU A 160 -33.79 -12.36 -12.35
N MET A 161 -32.78 -13.22 -12.16
CA MET A 161 -31.70 -12.97 -11.23
C MET A 161 -30.80 -11.81 -11.66
N LEU A 162 -30.47 -11.71 -12.96
CA LEU A 162 -29.76 -10.56 -13.52
C LEU A 162 -30.51 -9.26 -13.24
N ILE A 163 -31.81 -9.24 -13.49
CA ILE A 163 -32.64 -8.06 -13.27
C ILE A 163 -32.72 -7.70 -11.77
N ARG A 164 -32.88 -8.69 -10.88
CA ARG A 164 -32.80 -8.47 -9.43
C ARG A 164 -31.46 -7.87 -9.01
N HIS A 165 -30.35 -8.38 -9.55
CA HIS A 165 -29.03 -7.87 -9.28
C HIS A 165 -28.89 -6.41 -9.76
N MET A 166 -29.38 -6.09 -10.96
CA MET A 166 -29.37 -4.72 -11.50
C MET A 166 -30.20 -3.74 -10.65
N ILE A 167 -31.36 -4.17 -10.17
CA ILE A 167 -32.20 -3.36 -9.26
C ILE A 167 -31.45 -3.09 -7.95
N SER A 168 -30.77 -4.09 -7.38
CA SER A 168 -30.01 -3.95 -6.13
C SER A 168 -28.78 -3.03 -6.29
N THR A 169 -28.07 -3.15 -7.41
CA THR A 169 -26.80 -2.44 -7.64
C THR A 169 -27.01 -1.01 -8.14
N ARG A 170 -27.96 -0.79 -9.07
CA ARG A 170 -28.18 0.49 -9.75
C ARG A 170 -29.52 1.16 -9.44
N GLY A 171 -30.42 0.49 -8.71
CA GLY A 171 -31.75 0.99 -8.40
C GLY A 171 -32.79 0.61 -9.46
N ILE A 172 -34.07 0.86 -9.15
CA ILE A 172 -35.21 0.32 -9.91
C ILE A 172 -35.39 0.91 -11.32
N ASN A 173 -34.77 2.06 -11.60
CA ASN A 173 -34.84 2.78 -12.88
C ASN A 173 -33.63 2.52 -13.78
N PHE A 174 -32.92 1.40 -13.60
CA PHE A 174 -31.78 1.05 -14.45
C PHE A 174 -32.20 0.86 -15.91
N SER A 175 -31.25 1.06 -16.83
CA SER A 175 -31.45 0.93 -18.28
C SER A 175 -31.33 -0.53 -18.74
N PHE A 176 -32.33 -1.03 -19.46
CA PHE A 176 -32.31 -2.39 -20.03
C PHE A 176 -31.19 -2.58 -21.07
N LYS A 177 -30.71 -1.50 -21.70
CA LYS A 177 -29.55 -1.56 -22.62
C LYS A 177 -28.25 -1.91 -21.90
N GLU A 178 -28.09 -1.49 -20.64
CA GLU A 178 -26.92 -1.87 -19.84
C GLU A 178 -27.02 -3.32 -19.36
N ALA A 179 -28.22 -3.75 -18.99
CA ALA A 179 -28.49 -5.14 -18.66
C ALA A 179 -28.29 -6.07 -19.87
N GLN A 180 -28.57 -5.61 -21.09
CA GLN A 180 -28.29 -6.35 -22.32
C GLN A 180 -26.80 -6.64 -22.52
N LYS A 181 -25.91 -5.73 -22.13
CA LYS A 181 -24.46 -5.96 -22.20
C LYS A 181 -24.05 -7.12 -21.30
N ILE A 182 -24.53 -7.11 -20.04
CA ILE A 182 -24.25 -8.16 -19.06
C ILE A 182 -24.88 -9.49 -19.50
N ALA A 183 -26.10 -9.47 -20.05
CA ALA A 183 -26.75 -10.65 -20.62
C ALA A 183 -25.91 -11.24 -21.78
N GLY A 184 -25.34 -10.39 -22.64
CA GLY A 184 -24.43 -10.80 -23.71
C GLY A 184 -23.14 -11.43 -23.18
N GLU A 185 -22.53 -10.85 -22.15
CA GLU A 185 -21.35 -11.40 -21.47
C GLU A 185 -21.66 -12.78 -20.87
N MET A 186 -22.79 -12.92 -20.16
CA MET A 186 -23.26 -14.19 -19.59
C MET A 186 -23.48 -15.28 -20.64
N SER A 187 -24.06 -14.92 -21.79
CA SER A 187 -24.24 -15.83 -22.93
C SER A 187 -22.89 -16.25 -23.52
N SER A 188 -21.95 -15.31 -23.67
CA SER A 188 -20.60 -15.58 -24.18
C SER A 188 -19.80 -16.52 -23.27
N GLU A 189 -19.98 -16.40 -21.95
CA GLU A 189 -19.36 -17.27 -20.94
C GLU A 189 -20.14 -18.57 -20.72
N LYS A 190 -21.24 -18.80 -21.46
CA LYS A 190 -22.15 -19.96 -21.34
C LYS A 190 -22.72 -20.14 -19.93
N ILE A 191 -22.98 -19.03 -19.23
CA ILE A 191 -23.62 -19.01 -17.92
C ILE A 191 -25.14 -19.12 -18.12
N THR A 192 -25.61 -20.33 -18.43
CA THR A 192 -27.03 -20.60 -18.71
C THR A 192 -27.79 -21.25 -17.54
N THR A 193 -27.07 -21.73 -16.53
CA THR A 193 -27.65 -22.38 -15.33
C THR A 193 -27.78 -21.42 -14.16
N LEU A 194 -28.81 -21.61 -13.33
CA LEU A 194 -29.02 -20.85 -12.10
C LEU A 194 -27.78 -20.85 -11.19
N GLU A 195 -27.16 -22.00 -10.95
CA GLU A 195 -25.99 -22.12 -10.07
C GLU A 195 -24.77 -21.34 -10.59
N ALA A 196 -24.47 -21.42 -11.89
CA ALA A 196 -23.37 -20.66 -12.49
C ALA A 196 -23.62 -19.15 -12.42
N ALA A 197 -24.88 -18.73 -12.63
CA ALA A 197 -25.27 -17.34 -12.51
C ALA A 197 -25.22 -16.87 -11.05
N GLU A 198 -25.64 -17.68 -10.07
CA GLU A 198 -25.51 -17.40 -8.64
C GLU A 198 -24.04 -17.30 -8.23
N MET A 199 -23.16 -18.14 -8.78
CA MET A 199 -21.73 -18.08 -8.52
C MET A 199 -21.09 -16.80 -9.08
N MET A 200 -21.49 -16.39 -10.29
CA MET A 200 -21.03 -15.15 -10.89
C MET A 200 -21.53 -13.92 -10.12
N PHE A 201 -22.83 -13.88 -9.79
CA PHE A 201 -23.42 -12.77 -9.05
C PHE A 201 -23.02 -12.74 -7.57
N SER A 202 -22.81 -13.87 -6.91
CA SER A 202 -22.35 -13.89 -5.51
C SER A 202 -20.91 -13.39 -5.37
N ARG A 203 -20.04 -13.70 -6.34
CA ARG A 203 -18.68 -13.18 -6.40
C ARG A 203 -18.66 -11.68 -6.67
N SER A 204 -19.45 -11.19 -7.62
CA SER A 204 -19.54 -9.76 -7.91
C SER A 204 -20.27 -8.97 -6.80
N GLU A 205 -21.31 -9.54 -6.19
CA GLU A 205 -22.05 -8.94 -5.08
C GLU A 205 -21.21 -8.88 -3.79
N SER A 206 -20.44 -9.94 -3.48
CA SER A 206 -19.52 -9.92 -2.33
C SER A 206 -18.38 -8.94 -2.53
N ALA A 207 -17.82 -8.85 -3.74
CA ALA A 207 -16.82 -7.83 -4.08
C ALA A 207 -17.39 -6.41 -4.02
N TRP A 208 -18.61 -6.20 -4.51
CA TRP A 208 -19.30 -4.91 -4.44
C TRP A 208 -19.60 -4.50 -2.99
N LYS A 209 -20.14 -5.42 -2.17
CA LYS A 209 -20.39 -5.18 -0.73
C LYS A 209 -19.08 -4.89 0.00
N GLY A 210 -18.01 -5.62 -0.32
CA GLY A 210 -16.66 -5.42 0.22
C GLY A 210 -16.10 -4.04 -0.14
N ALA A 211 -16.10 -3.68 -1.42
CA ALA A 211 -15.67 -2.36 -1.90
C ALA A 211 -16.50 -1.22 -1.30
N LYS A 212 -17.82 -1.39 -1.19
CA LYS A 212 -18.72 -0.41 -0.56
C LYS A 212 -18.41 -0.24 0.93
N LYS A 213 -18.10 -1.34 1.63
CA LYS A 213 -17.68 -1.29 3.03
C LYS A 213 -16.34 -0.59 3.20
N VAL A 214 -15.38 -0.82 2.29
CA VAL A 214 -14.12 -0.07 2.22
C VAL A 214 -14.39 1.42 2.02
N LEU A 215 -15.19 1.81 1.01
CA LEU A 215 -15.57 3.22 0.79
C LEU A 215 -16.24 3.86 2.00
N SER A 216 -17.12 3.12 2.69
CA SER A 216 -17.78 3.61 3.89
C SER A 216 -16.79 3.90 5.02
N ARG A 217 -15.75 3.05 5.19
CA ARG A 217 -14.65 3.27 6.15
C ARG A 217 -13.75 4.43 5.75
N LEU A 218 -13.60 4.69 4.44
CA LEU A 218 -12.88 5.85 3.91
C LEU A 218 -13.71 7.15 3.97
N GLY A 219 -14.94 7.11 4.51
CA GLY A 219 -15.83 8.27 4.63
C GLY A 219 -16.58 8.64 3.35
N LYS A 220 -16.46 7.86 2.27
CA LYS A 220 -17.13 8.12 0.99
C LYS A 220 -18.46 7.36 0.94
N ARG A 221 -19.58 8.09 1.07
CA ARG A 221 -20.95 7.54 1.00
C ARG A 221 -21.49 7.45 -0.44
N ARG A 222 -20.67 6.95 -1.37
CA ARG A 222 -21.07 6.71 -2.78
C ARG A 222 -21.06 5.21 -3.09
N ASN A 223 -21.67 4.83 -4.21
CA ASN A 223 -21.53 3.46 -4.72
C ASN A 223 -20.13 3.26 -5.32
N PRO A 224 -19.54 2.04 -5.21
CA PRO A 224 -18.26 1.72 -5.83
C PRO A 224 -18.30 1.85 -7.37
N SER A 225 -17.21 2.36 -7.96
CA SER A 225 -17.00 2.27 -9.41
C SER A 225 -16.54 0.88 -9.83
N GLU A 226 -16.65 0.57 -11.12
CA GLU A 226 -16.20 -0.70 -11.71
C GLU A 226 -14.70 -0.95 -11.41
N ASP A 227 -13.85 0.07 -11.63
CA ASP A 227 -12.42 0.02 -11.27
C ASP A 227 -12.17 -0.29 -9.78
N GLU A 228 -13.01 0.20 -8.86
CA GLU A 228 -12.88 -0.04 -7.41
C GLU A 228 -13.26 -1.47 -7.04
N ILE A 229 -14.23 -2.07 -7.76
CA ILE A 229 -14.64 -3.46 -7.60
C ILE A 229 -13.54 -4.38 -8.13
N ASP A 230 -12.95 -4.05 -9.28
CA ASP A 230 -11.84 -4.81 -9.87
C ASP A 230 -10.59 -4.80 -8.99
N LEU A 231 -10.28 -3.66 -8.38
CA LEU A 231 -9.23 -3.57 -7.36
C LEU A 231 -9.52 -4.46 -6.16
N TYR A 232 -10.76 -4.46 -5.66
CA TYR A 232 -11.14 -5.33 -4.55
C TYR A 232 -11.05 -6.82 -4.90
N LEU A 233 -11.45 -7.21 -6.12
CA LEU A 233 -11.30 -8.56 -6.63
C LEU A 233 -9.83 -8.96 -6.75
N ARG A 234 -8.95 -8.04 -7.18
CA ARG A 234 -7.51 -8.27 -7.21
C ARG A 234 -6.97 -8.59 -5.81
N TRP A 235 -7.33 -7.80 -4.81
CA TRP A 235 -6.85 -7.99 -3.44
C TRP A 235 -7.34 -9.32 -2.84
N THR A 236 -8.61 -9.64 -3.03
CA THR A 236 -9.23 -10.81 -2.38
C THR A 236 -8.98 -12.11 -3.13
N VAL A 237 -8.99 -12.10 -4.46
CA VAL A 237 -8.86 -13.30 -5.29
C VAL A 237 -7.42 -13.53 -5.72
N GLN A 238 -6.74 -12.52 -6.28
CA GLN A 238 -5.39 -12.70 -6.82
C GLN A 238 -4.34 -12.69 -5.71
N TRP A 239 -4.44 -11.75 -4.77
CA TRP A 239 -3.51 -11.63 -3.65
C TRP A 239 -3.97 -12.39 -2.39
N GLY A 240 -5.18 -12.95 -2.41
CA GLY A 240 -5.70 -13.81 -1.36
C GLY A 240 -6.01 -13.10 -0.03
N PHE A 241 -6.06 -11.77 0.02
CA PHE A 241 -6.34 -11.04 1.26
C PHE A 241 -7.76 -11.33 1.77
N ALA A 242 -7.86 -11.66 3.06
CA ALA A 242 -9.14 -11.78 3.73
C ALA A 242 -9.84 -10.39 3.75
N PRO A 243 -11.18 -10.32 3.66
CA PRO A 243 -11.92 -9.05 3.71
C PRO A 243 -11.57 -8.19 4.94
N LYS A 244 -11.37 -8.83 6.10
CA LYS A 244 -10.94 -8.16 7.34
C LYS A 244 -9.52 -7.56 7.24
N ALA A 245 -8.65 -8.14 6.43
CA ALA A 245 -7.29 -7.65 6.23
C ALA A 245 -7.26 -6.36 5.39
N VAL A 246 -8.08 -6.30 4.34
CA VAL A 246 -8.29 -5.07 3.55
C VAL A 246 -8.88 -3.96 4.43
N GLU A 247 -9.84 -4.34 5.28
CA GLU A 247 -10.45 -3.45 6.27
C GLU A 247 -9.46 -2.90 7.29
N ALA A 248 -8.45 -3.67 7.71
CA ALA A 248 -7.38 -3.25 8.62
C ALA A 248 -6.42 -2.26 7.95
N ALA A 249 -6.06 -2.51 6.68
CA ALA A 249 -5.23 -1.58 5.91
C ALA A 249 -5.89 -0.20 5.74
N CYS A 250 -7.22 -0.13 5.69
CA CYS A 250 -7.96 1.14 5.61
C CYS A 250 -7.69 2.06 6.82
N VAL A 251 -7.49 1.52 8.02
CA VAL A 251 -7.26 2.31 9.25
C VAL A 251 -5.93 3.08 9.21
N GLU A 252 -4.95 2.58 8.46
CA GLU A 252 -3.70 3.32 8.25
C GLU A 252 -3.87 4.47 7.25
N THR A 253 -4.76 4.30 6.26
CA THR A 253 -4.98 5.30 5.21
C THR A 253 -5.74 6.54 5.66
N THR A 254 -6.35 6.53 6.85
CA THR A 254 -7.08 7.68 7.41
C THR A 254 -6.20 8.91 7.72
N LYS A 255 -4.88 8.85 7.51
CA LYS A 255 -3.95 9.99 7.66
C LYS A 255 -3.76 10.85 6.38
N GLY A 256 -4.66 10.78 5.40
CA GLY A 256 -4.63 11.58 4.15
C GLY A 256 -5.99 11.68 3.44
N ASP A 257 -6.02 11.92 2.11
CA ASP A 257 -7.21 11.67 1.25
C ASP A 257 -7.16 10.22 0.73
N PRO A 258 -7.77 9.26 1.45
CA PRO A 258 -7.66 7.86 1.08
C PRO A 258 -8.41 7.57 -0.23
N SER A 259 -7.68 6.99 -1.17
CA SER A 259 -8.20 6.48 -2.44
C SER A 259 -7.94 4.99 -2.56
N PHE A 260 -8.73 4.31 -3.40
CA PHE A 260 -8.51 2.91 -3.72
C PHE A 260 -7.12 2.66 -4.33
N ALA A 261 -6.59 3.62 -5.11
CA ALA A 261 -5.24 3.55 -5.65
C ALA A 261 -4.15 3.62 -4.56
N TYR A 262 -4.36 4.38 -3.49
CA TYR A 262 -3.45 4.41 -2.35
C TYR A 262 -3.51 3.11 -1.55
N LEU A 263 -4.72 2.56 -1.34
CA LEU A 263 -4.91 1.26 -0.70
C LEU A 263 -4.28 0.12 -1.51
N ASP A 264 -4.38 0.17 -2.84
CA ASP A 264 -3.74 -0.78 -3.76
C ASP A 264 -2.21 -0.80 -3.55
N LYS A 265 -1.56 0.37 -3.48
CA LYS A 265 -0.11 0.46 -3.23
C LYS A 265 0.31 -0.08 -1.87
N ILE A 266 -0.51 0.11 -0.83
CA ILE A 266 -0.22 -0.42 0.50
C ILE A 266 -0.32 -1.95 0.50
N LEU A 267 -1.42 -2.48 -0.04
CA LEU A 267 -1.64 -3.92 -0.12
C LEU A 267 -0.62 -4.59 -1.04
N GLU A 268 -0.24 -3.95 -2.15
CA GLU A 268 0.84 -4.39 -3.01
C GLU A 268 2.18 -4.46 -2.26
N GLY A 269 2.51 -3.41 -1.51
CA GLY A 269 3.73 -3.38 -0.68
C GLY A 269 3.75 -4.49 0.36
N ILE A 270 2.62 -4.76 1.02
CA ILE A 270 2.48 -5.86 1.99
C ILE A 270 2.60 -7.21 1.26
N HIS A 271 1.96 -7.39 0.12
CA HIS A 271 1.99 -8.64 -0.64
C HIS A 271 3.40 -8.97 -1.13
N GLN A 272 4.10 -8.00 -1.70
CA GLN A 272 5.49 -8.15 -2.17
C GLN A 272 6.45 -8.45 -1.02
N ARG A 273 6.40 -7.68 0.08
CA ARG A 273 7.32 -7.84 1.23
C ARG A 273 7.03 -9.07 2.08
N SER A 274 5.77 -9.53 2.14
CA SER A 274 5.39 -10.75 2.85
C SER A 274 5.48 -12.03 2.00
N GLY A 275 5.84 -11.91 0.72
CA GLY A 275 5.85 -13.03 -0.23
C GLY A 275 4.49 -13.73 -0.35
N GLY A 276 3.39 -12.97 -0.24
CA GLY A 276 2.02 -13.49 -0.30
C GLY A 276 1.54 -14.25 0.95
N LYS A 277 2.29 -14.25 2.06
CA LYS A 277 1.93 -15.01 3.29
C LYS A 277 1.09 -14.22 4.30
N ALA A 278 1.02 -12.90 4.17
CA ALA A 278 0.28 -12.01 5.07
C ALA A 278 -1.13 -11.69 4.55
N THR A 279 -1.95 -12.71 4.36
CA THR A 279 -3.32 -12.56 3.84
C THR A 279 -4.39 -12.34 4.91
N THR A 280 -4.07 -12.56 6.19
CA THR A 280 -5.00 -12.45 7.31
C THR A 280 -4.87 -11.11 8.04
N ALA A 281 -5.97 -10.63 8.64
CA ALA A 281 -6.02 -9.34 9.35
C ALA A 281 -4.92 -9.22 10.43
N GLU A 282 -4.73 -10.23 11.27
CA GLU A 282 -3.70 -10.21 12.32
C GLU A 282 -2.27 -10.11 11.77
N LYS A 283 -2.00 -10.74 10.62
CA LYS A 283 -0.67 -10.67 9.98
C LYS A 283 -0.44 -9.31 9.34
N VAL A 284 -1.46 -8.73 8.72
CA VAL A 284 -1.41 -7.38 8.15
C VAL A 284 -1.23 -6.35 9.27
N GLU A 285 -2.00 -6.44 10.35
CA GLU A 285 -1.86 -5.55 11.51
C GLU A 285 -0.48 -5.71 12.18
N ARG A 286 0.02 -6.94 12.35
CA ARG A 286 1.36 -7.19 12.88
C ARG A 286 2.45 -6.63 11.98
N PHE A 287 2.29 -6.73 10.65
CA PHE A 287 3.24 -6.19 9.69
C PHE A 287 3.25 -4.66 9.73
N LEU A 288 2.07 -4.02 9.72
CA LEU A 288 1.93 -2.57 9.82
C LEU A 288 2.45 -2.02 11.15
N LYS A 289 2.18 -2.73 12.26
CA LYS A 289 2.73 -2.40 13.58
C LYS A 289 4.24 -2.57 13.60
N GLY A 290 4.76 -3.65 13.02
CA GLY A 290 6.19 -3.89 12.86
C GLY A 290 6.90 -2.78 12.07
N GLU A 291 6.35 -2.34 10.94
CA GLU A 291 6.91 -1.22 10.16
C GLU A 291 6.91 0.10 10.94
N LYS A 292 5.86 0.37 11.72
CA LYS A 292 5.80 1.55 12.59
C LYS A 292 6.83 1.48 13.71
N ASP A 293 6.95 0.34 14.35
CA ASP A 293 7.90 0.11 15.44
C ASP A 293 9.34 0.20 14.91
N GLU A 294 9.65 -0.41 13.76
CA GLU A 294 10.94 -0.29 13.07
C GLU A 294 11.23 1.16 12.70
N THR A 295 10.26 1.86 12.09
CA THR A 295 10.42 3.28 11.74
C THR A 295 10.64 4.15 12.98
N ALA A 296 9.96 3.87 14.10
CA ALA A 296 10.18 4.57 15.35
C ALA A 296 11.58 4.33 15.91
N ARG A 297 12.07 3.09 15.88
CA ARG A 297 13.42 2.73 16.32
C ARG A 297 14.51 3.34 15.44
N VAL A 298 14.33 3.34 14.12
CA VAL A 298 15.27 4.00 13.19
C VAL A 298 15.31 5.50 13.48
N ARG A 299 14.15 6.15 13.70
CA ARG A 299 14.12 7.57 14.08
C ARG A 299 14.81 7.83 15.41
N GLU A 300 14.67 6.94 16.39
CA GLU A 300 15.36 7.06 17.67
C GLU A 300 16.88 7.00 17.50
N MET A 301 17.39 6.04 16.71
CA MET A 301 18.80 5.94 16.36
C MET A 301 19.31 7.20 15.65
N LEU A 302 18.59 7.69 14.64
CA LEU A 302 18.96 8.91 13.90
C LEU A 302 18.90 10.16 14.80
N ALA A 303 17.91 10.25 15.69
CA ALA A 303 17.80 11.34 16.64
C ALA A 303 18.95 11.32 17.66
N ALA A 304 19.35 10.14 18.12
CA ALA A 304 20.52 9.98 18.99
C ALA A 304 21.82 10.37 18.30
N TYR A 305 21.92 10.08 17.00
CA TYR A 305 23.01 10.54 16.14
C TYR A 305 23.02 12.07 15.91
N GLY A 306 21.86 12.72 16.04
CA GLY A 306 21.71 14.18 15.86
C GLY A 306 21.10 14.58 14.51
N ILE A 307 20.72 13.62 13.66
CA ILE A 307 19.98 13.87 12.42
C ILE A 307 18.48 13.83 12.69
N LYS A 308 17.81 14.97 12.49
CA LYS A 308 16.35 15.02 12.46
C LYS A 308 15.86 14.85 11.03
N SER A 309 15.76 13.61 10.56
CA SER A 309 15.15 13.32 9.26
C SER A 309 13.62 13.19 9.39
N PRO A 310 12.82 13.92 8.60
CA PRO A 310 11.37 13.73 8.56
C PRO A 310 10.96 12.41 7.89
N VAL A 311 11.83 11.82 7.06
CA VAL A 311 11.55 10.61 6.28
C VAL A 311 12.63 9.56 6.53
N VAL A 312 12.20 8.34 6.83
CA VAL A 312 13.06 7.16 6.91
C VAL A 312 12.97 6.44 5.57
N ASP A 313 14.06 6.48 4.79
CA ASP A 313 14.17 5.76 3.52
C ASP A 313 14.49 4.27 3.76
N GLU A 314 14.44 3.46 2.69
CA GLU A 314 14.72 2.02 2.80
C GLU A 314 16.21 1.73 3.03
N GLY A 315 17.12 2.60 2.59
CA GLY A 315 18.55 2.47 2.84
C GLY A 315 18.88 2.55 4.33
N MET A 316 18.29 3.52 5.04
CA MET A 316 18.39 3.69 6.49
C MET A 316 17.81 2.49 7.24
N ARG A 317 16.71 1.91 6.75
CA ARG A 317 16.16 0.67 7.34
C ARG A 317 17.10 -0.51 7.17
N LEU A 318 17.72 -0.67 6.00
CA LEU A 318 18.68 -1.75 5.75
C LEU A 318 19.90 -1.63 6.68
N VAL A 319 20.46 -0.44 6.82
CA VAL A 319 21.58 -0.19 7.75
C VAL A 319 21.15 -0.49 9.18
N TYR A 320 19.97 -0.04 9.61
CA TYR A 320 19.46 -0.34 10.95
C TYR A 320 19.26 -1.84 11.19
N ARG A 321 18.70 -2.58 10.23
CA ARG A 321 18.53 -4.04 10.35
C ARG A 321 19.88 -4.75 10.50
N ALA A 322 20.87 -4.36 9.70
CA ALA A 322 22.23 -4.90 9.83
C ALA A 322 22.84 -4.62 11.22
N LEU A 323 22.61 -3.44 11.79
CA LEU A 323 23.11 -3.09 13.13
C LEU A 323 22.43 -3.89 14.24
N VAL A 324 21.12 -4.15 14.12
CA VAL A 324 20.35 -4.90 15.12
C VAL A 324 20.60 -6.41 15.04
N GLU A 325 21.14 -6.93 13.93
CA GLU A 325 21.66 -8.30 13.86
C GLU A 325 22.90 -8.49 14.74
N THR A 326 23.73 -7.44 14.86
CA THR A 326 24.99 -7.50 15.61
C THR A 326 24.80 -7.15 17.09
N ALA A 327 23.89 -6.23 17.43
CA ALA A 327 23.67 -5.77 18.80
C ALA A 327 22.20 -5.40 19.09
N SER A 328 21.85 -5.23 20.37
CA SER A 328 20.51 -4.78 20.73
C SER A 328 20.26 -3.32 20.29
N HIS A 329 18.98 -2.96 20.11
CA HIS A 329 18.58 -1.61 19.70
C HIS A 329 19.14 -0.53 20.63
N GLU A 330 19.14 -0.79 21.94
CA GLU A 330 19.63 0.12 22.97
C GLU A 330 21.14 0.40 22.80
N VAL A 331 21.92 -0.65 22.52
CA VAL A 331 23.36 -0.53 22.26
C VAL A 331 23.62 0.28 20.99
N VAL A 332 22.84 0.07 19.93
CA VAL A 332 22.95 0.84 18.68
C VAL A 332 22.62 2.32 18.91
N VAL A 333 21.60 2.64 19.71
CA VAL A 333 21.25 4.01 20.08
C VAL A 333 22.37 4.68 20.90
N LEU A 334 22.99 3.95 21.83
CA LEU A 334 24.15 4.45 22.59
C LEU A 334 25.37 4.71 21.68
N ALA A 335 25.64 3.82 20.73
CA ALA A 335 26.71 3.98 19.75
C ALA A 335 26.47 5.22 18.88
N ALA A 336 25.24 5.37 18.35
CA ALA A 336 24.83 6.53 17.57
C ALA A 336 25.00 7.84 18.36
N ARG A 337 24.62 7.86 19.64
CA ARG A 337 24.82 9.01 20.53
C ARG A 337 26.30 9.34 20.74
N GLN A 338 27.16 8.33 20.82
CA GLN A 338 28.58 8.54 21.06
C GLN A 338 29.30 9.07 19.81
N VAL A 339 28.93 8.58 18.63
CA VAL A 339 29.43 9.09 17.34
C VAL A 339 28.93 10.52 17.10
N GLY A 340 27.64 10.80 17.36
CA GLY A 340 27.05 12.13 17.19
C GLY A 340 27.67 13.24 18.07
N LYS A 341 28.38 12.87 19.16
CA LYS A 341 29.13 13.82 20.01
C LYS A 341 30.51 14.20 19.45
N ARG A 342 31.07 13.43 18.50
CA ARG A 342 32.39 13.69 17.91
C ARG A 342 32.32 15.00 17.08
N LYS A 343 33.44 15.70 16.86
CA LYS A 343 33.50 16.84 15.92
C LYS A 343 34.08 16.36 14.60
N GLY A 344 33.39 16.54 13.47
CA GLY A 344 33.85 16.06 12.16
C GLY A 344 32.74 15.51 11.26
N ALA A 345 33.11 14.97 10.10
CA ALA A 345 32.21 14.23 9.23
C ALA A 345 32.02 12.82 9.82
N HIS A 346 30.82 12.59 10.35
CA HIS A 346 30.44 11.30 10.90
C HIS A 346 29.55 10.58 9.89
N SER A 347 29.68 9.25 9.80
CA SER A 347 28.81 8.40 8.99
C SER A 347 28.12 7.34 9.86
N LEU A 348 27.05 6.73 9.33
CA LEU A 348 26.43 5.57 9.97
C LEU A 348 27.38 4.35 10.00
N ASP A 349 28.40 4.31 9.15
CA ASP A 349 29.42 3.25 9.16
C ASP A 349 30.26 3.30 10.44
N GLN A 350 30.58 4.50 10.95
CA GLN A 350 31.27 4.65 12.24
C GLN A 350 30.43 4.15 13.41
N VAL A 351 29.10 4.20 13.29
CA VAL A 351 28.21 3.60 14.29
C VAL A 351 28.32 2.08 14.22
N ALA A 352 28.40 1.49 13.03
CA ALA A 352 28.62 0.06 12.84
C ALA A 352 29.96 -0.40 13.43
N GLU A 353 31.04 0.30 13.10
CA GLU A 353 32.39 0.02 13.62
C GLU A 353 32.43 0.07 15.16
N LEU A 354 31.77 1.07 15.77
CA LEU A 354 31.73 1.18 17.23
C LEU A 354 30.90 0.06 17.87
N VAL A 355 29.78 -0.34 17.25
CA VAL A 355 28.97 -1.48 17.70
C VAL A 355 29.77 -2.78 17.61
N GLU A 356 30.52 -3.00 16.53
CA GLU A 356 31.41 -4.16 16.39
C GLU A 356 32.53 -4.14 17.44
N ALA A 357 33.16 -2.98 17.67
CA ALA A 357 34.19 -2.83 18.69
C ALA A 357 33.67 -3.14 20.10
N TRP A 358 32.44 -2.73 20.43
CA TRP A 358 31.78 -3.08 21.69
C TRP A 358 31.45 -4.56 21.78
N ASN A 359 30.94 -5.17 20.70
CA ASN A 359 30.63 -6.59 20.66
C ASN A 359 31.90 -7.45 20.81
N ASN A 360 33.01 -7.06 20.18
CA ASN A 360 34.32 -7.71 20.31
C ASN A 360 34.89 -7.62 21.74
N ARG A 361 34.52 -6.57 22.48
CA ARG A 361 34.86 -6.39 23.90
C ARG A 361 33.88 -7.10 24.85
N GLY A 362 32.86 -7.78 24.32
CA GLY A 362 31.83 -8.47 25.10
C GLY A 362 30.75 -7.56 25.67
N LEU A 363 30.71 -6.28 25.28
CA LEU A 363 29.72 -5.30 25.76
C LEU A 363 28.44 -5.44 24.92
N ARG A 364 27.55 -6.35 25.34
CA ARG A 364 26.34 -6.72 24.58
C ARG A 364 25.05 -6.14 25.11
N THR A 365 25.06 -5.62 26.34
CA THR A 365 23.87 -5.02 26.96
C THR A 365 24.05 -3.52 27.19
N GLU A 366 22.92 -2.81 27.31
CA GLU A 366 22.90 -1.38 27.66
C GLU A 366 23.70 -1.11 28.95
N SER A 367 23.51 -1.96 29.97
CA SER A 367 24.20 -1.84 31.26
C SER A 367 25.71 -1.99 31.13
N ASP A 368 26.18 -2.92 30.30
CA ASP A 368 27.62 -3.14 30.09
C ASP A 368 28.26 -1.93 29.41
N VAL A 369 27.61 -1.43 28.35
CA VAL A 369 28.08 -0.26 27.60
C VAL A 369 28.05 1.00 28.47
N GLU A 370 26.98 1.26 29.21
CA GLU A 370 26.92 2.39 30.13
C GLU A 370 27.97 2.30 31.24
N GLY A 371 28.16 1.11 31.82
CA GLY A 371 29.17 0.87 32.85
C GLY A 371 30.57 1.14 32.30
N TYR A 372 30.86 0.65 31.11
CA TYR A 372 32.10 0.91 30.40
C TYR A 372 32.31 2.40 30.14
N LEU A 373 31.31 3.10 29.58
CA LEU A 373 31.40 4.55 29.30
C LEU A 373 31.58 5.38 30.58
N LYS A 374 30.94 5.01 31.70
CA LYS A 374 31.14 5.65 33.02
C LYS A 374 32.57 5.42 33.53
N ASN A 375 33.10 4.21 33.38
CA ASN A 375 34.48 3.92 33.78
C ASN A 375 35.50 4.69 32.93
N VAL A 376 35.30 4.75 31.61
CA VAL A 376 36.13 5.54 30.68
C VAL A 376 36.09 7.02 31.06
N ALA A 377 34.90 7.58 31.35
CA ALA A 377 34.78 8.97 31.78
C ALA A 377 35.49 9.25 33.13
N ARG A 378 35.45 8.30 34.07
CA ARG A 378 36.19 8.38 35.34
C ARG A 378 37.70 8.39 35.10
N GLN A 379 38.21 7.46 34.30
CA GLN A 379 39.63 7.38 33.92
C GLN A 379 40.08 8.66 33.21
N ASP A 380 39.29 9.18 32.27
CA ASP A 380 39.58 10.43 31.56
C ASP A 380 39.67 11.62 32.51
N LYS A 381 38.81 11.68 33.54
CA LYS A 381 38.88 12.73 34.57
C LYS A 381 40.18 12.66 35.36
N THR A 382 40.59 11.46 35.78
CA THR A 382 41.85 11.25 36.50
C THR A 382 43.06 11.56 35.60
N LEU A 383 43.08 11.07 34.36
CA LEU A 383 44.14 11.36 33.39
C LEU A 383 44.28 12.86 33.13
N ARG A 384 43.17 13.60 32.95
CA ARG A 384 43.22 15.05 32.77
C ARG A 384 43.82 15.77 33.98
N ALA A 385 43.49 15.32 35.21
CA ALA A 385 44.11 15.86 36.42
C ALA A 385 45.63 15.59 36.46
N LEU A 386 46.06 14.39 36.05
CA LEU A 386 47.48 14.07 35.93
C LEU A 386 48.17 14.91 34.84
N PHE A 387 47.54 15.08 33.68
CA PHE A 387 48.07 15.90 32.57
C PHE A 387 48.22 17.37 32.96
N MET A 388 47.31 17.89 33.78
CA MET A 388 47.40 19.23 34.37
C MET A 388 48.61 19.36 35.30
N LEU A 389 48.85 18.36 36.17
CA LEU A 389 50.03 18.34 37.05
C LEU A 389 51.34 18.27 36.26
N MET A 390 51.35 17.54 35.14
CA MET A 390 52.51 17.38 34.26
C MET A 390 52.75 18.59 33.33
N GLY A 391 51.80 19.54 33.26
CA GLY A 391 51.88 20.71 32.38
C GLY A 391 51.72 20.41 30.89
N LYS A 392 51.16 19.23 30.55
CA LYS A 392 51.06 18.70 29.18
C LYS A 392 49.59 18.48 28.75
N GLU A 393 48.68 19.26 29.31
CA GLU A 393 47.21 19.16 29.12
C GLU A 393 46.79 19.23 27.65
N LYS A 394 47.49 20.05 26.84
CA LYS A 394 47.18 20.22 25.41
C LYS A 394 47.87 19.22 24.48
N THR A 395 48.87 18.48 24.98
CA THR A 395 49.71 17.59 24.17
C THR A 395 49.41 16.11 24.42
N LEU A 396 48.93 15.75 25.61
CA LEU A 396 48.56 14.38 25.94
C LEU A 396 47.06 14.17 25.77
N SER A 397 46.70 13.15 25.00
CA SER A 397 45.32 12.70 24.84
C SER A 397 45.01 11.60 25.85
N CYS A 398 43.74 11.48 26.23
CA CYS A 398 43.21 10.29 26.90
C CYS A 398 43.08 9.17 25.85
N SER A 399 44.21 8.64 25.39
CA SER A 399 44.29 7.47 24.50
C SER A 399 44.02 6.19 25.28
N GLN A 400 43.75 5.08 24.58
CA GLN A 400 43.56 3.79 25.22
C GLN A 400 44.81 3.35 26.00
N ALA A 401 46.01 3.53 25.42
CA ALA A 401 47.28 3.21 26.07
C ALA A 401 47.46 3.94 27.42
N ASN A 402 47.09 5.23 27.50
CA ASN A 402 47.17 5.99 28.74
C ASN A 402 46.16 5.51 29.80
N ARG A 403 44.97 5.05 29.38
CA ARG A 403 43.98 4.44 30.30
C ARG A 403 44.44 3.10 30.83
N GLU A 404 45.12 2.29 30.01
CA GLU A 404 45.69 1.01 30.42
C GLU A 404 46.80 1.18 31.45
N LEU A 405 47.69 2.18 31.26
CA LEU A 405 48.69 2.56 32.27
C LEU A 405 48.04 2.98 33.59
N LEU A 406 46.99 3.81 33.55
CA LEU A 406 46.27 4.20 34.76
C LEU A 406 45.62 3.00 35.45
N ARG A 407 45.00 2.09 34.68
CA ARG A 407 44.43 0.84 35.20
C ARG A 407 45.49 -0.01 35.89
N LYS A 408 46.65 -0.19 35.22
CA LYS A 408 47.80 -0.92 35.76
C LYS A 408 48.26 -0.34 37.09
N TRP A 409 48.35 0.99 37.21
CA TRP A 409 48.77 1.63 38.46
C TRP A 409 47.73 1.47 39.59
N GLN A 410 46.44 1.63 39.28
CA GLN A 410 45.36 1.62 40.29
C GLN A 410 44.89 0.22 40.69
N GLU A 411 44.82 -0.72 39.74
CA GLU A 411 44.22 -2.05 39.95
C GLU A 411 45.30 -3.12 40.14
N ASP A 412 46.26 -3.22 39.21
CA ASP A 412 47.28 -4.28 39.24
C ASP A 412 48.35 -4.00 40.31
N TRP A 413 48.81 -2.75 40.39
CA TRP A 413 49.84 -2.33 41.35
C TRP A 413 49.25 -1.75 42.64
N ARG A 414 47.95 -1.40 42.64
CA ARG A 414 47.24 -0.81 43.79
C ARG A 414 47.96 0.38 44.42
N VAL A 415 48.59 1.19 43.59
CA VAL A 415 49.28 2.40 44.02
C VAL A 415 48.24 3.43 44.46
N SER A 416 48.48 4.09 45.60
CA SER A 416 47.59 5.13 46.10
C SER A 416 47.52 6.33 45.15
N GLU A 417 46.35 6.97 45.04
CA GLU A 417 46.17 8.12 44.16
C GLU A 417 47.15 9.26 44.48
N ALA A 418 47.48 9.44 45.76
CA ALA A 418 48.46 10.43 46.20
C ALA A 418 49.87 10.16 45.66
N LEU A 419 50.31 8.90 45.62
CA LEU A 419 51.60 8.53 45.02
C LEU A 419 51.62 8.76 43.51
N ILE A 420 50.53 8.43 42.81
CA ILE A 420 50.42 8.66 41.36
C ILE A 420 50.47 10.16 41.05
N GLN A 421 49.78 10.99 41.84
CA GLN A 421 49.83 12.45 41.70
C GLN A 421 51.23 13.02 42.00
N LEU A 422 51.93 12.48 43.00
CA LEU A 422 53.31 12.87 43.32
C LEU A 422 54.26 12.53 42.17
N ALA A 423 54.20 11.31 41.65
CA ALA A 423 54.99 10.89 40.50
C ALA A 423 54.73 11.76 39.27
N ALA A 424 53.46 12.09 39.00
CA ALA A 424 53.07 13.01 37.94
C ALA A 424 53.63 14.44 38.16
N SER A 425 53.72 14.90 39.40
CA SER A 425 54.31 16.21 39.72
C SER A 425 55.82 16.26 39.41
N TYR A 426 56.53 15.14 39.58
CA TYR A 426 57.94 15.01 39.23
C TYR A 426 58.17 14.87 37.72
N ALA A 427 57.16 14.46 36.95
CA ALA A 427 57.21 14.39 35.50
C ALA A 427 57.02 15.76 34.79
N LYS A 428 56.95 16.85 35.55
CA LYS A 428 56.75 18.20 35.03
C LYS A 428 57.89 18.61 34.09
N ASN A 429 57.53 18.97 32.85
CA ASN A 429 58.45 19.30 31.73
C ASN A 429 59.22 18.13 31.09
N VAL A 430 58.89 16.88 31.41
CA VAL A 430 59.43 15.72 30.69
C VAL A 430 58.78 15.61 29.29
N GLU A 431 59.55 15.19 28.28
CA GLU A 431 59.07 15.05 26.91
C GLU A 431 58.02 13.95 26.76
N HIS A 432 58.24 12.82 27.43
CA HIS A 432 57.31 11.69 27.53
C HIS A 432 56.92 11.40 28.99
N PRO A 433 55.92 12.11 29.55
CA PRO A 433 55.58 12.01 30.97
C PRO A 433 54.98 10.66 31.39
N MET A 434 54.11 10.05 30.57
CA MET A 434 53.43 8.81 30.94
C MET A 434 54.38 7.61 31.10
N PRO A 435 55.33 7.34 30.17
CA PRO A 435 56.36 6.32 30.38
C PRO A 435 57.32 6.62 31.54
N TYR A 436 57.60 7.90 31.80
CA TYR A 436 58.43 8.31 32.93
C TYR A 436 57.76 7.99 34.27
N VAL A 437 56.46 8.31 34.40
CA VAL A 437 55.67 7.95 35.58
C VAL A 437 55.57 6.44 35.76
N ASP A 438 55.35 5.67 34.68
CA ASP A 438 55.30 4.19 34.77
C ASP A 438 56.61 3.60 35.33
N LYS A 439 57.77 4.08 34.84
CA LYS A 439 59.08 3.64 35.35
C LYS A 439 59.31 4.08 36.80
N LEU A 440 58.99 5.32 37.14
CA LEU A 440 59.16 5.82 38.51
C LEU A 440 58.29 5.05 39.52
N LEU A 441 57.05 4.74 39.16
CA LEU A 441 56.16 3.92 39.98
C LEU A 441 56.62 2.46 40.07
N ALA A 442 57.23 1.91 39.01
CA ALA A 442 57.86 0.59 39.05
C ALA A 442 59.03 0.56 40.05
N ASP A 443 59.90 1.56 40.01
CA ASP A 443 61.05 1.68 40.92
C ASP A 443 60.62 1.84 42.39
N TRP A 444 59.55 2.62 42.64
CA TRP A 444 58.99 2.76 43.99
C TRP A 444 58.38 1.45 44.50
N ARG A 445 57.73 0.70 43.62
CA ARG A 445 57.18 -0.62 43.96
C ARG A 445 58.26 -1.64 44.25
N GLU A 446 59.36 -1.66 43.48
CA GLU A 446 60.50 -2.55 43.72
C GLU A 446 61.18 -2.28 45.06
N LYS A 447 61.14 -1.02 45.52
CA LYS A 447 61.66 -0.58 46.82
C LYS A 447 60.64 -0.66 47.97
N ASP A 448 59.47 -1.27 47.75
CA ASP A 448 58.36 -1.38 48.70
C ASP A 448 57.90 -0.03 49.30
N ILE A 449 58.06 1.06 48.54
CA ILE A 449 57.64 2.41 48.96
C ILE A 449 56.13 2.53 48.77
N THR A 450 55.41 2.65 49.88
CA THR A 450 53.93 2.69 49.88
C THR A 450 53.35 3.99 50.43
N THR A 451 54.20 4.86 51.00
CA THR A 451 53.79 6.14 51.56
C THR A 451 54.38 7.33 50.80
N VAL A 452 53.66 8.46 50.83
CA VAL A 452 54.07 9.70 50.16
C VAL A 452 55.40 10.23 50.74
N ALA A 453 55.57 10.16 52.06
CA ALA A 453 56.78 10.65 52.74
C ALA A 453 58.03 9.84 52.38
N GLU A 454 57.90 8.51 52.23
CA GLU A 454 59.01 7.66 51.79
C GLU A 454 59.39 7.92 50.32
N ALA A 455 58.39 8.18 49.47
CA ALA A 455 58.63 8.53 48.07
C ALA A 455 59.32 9.89 47.92
N GLU A 456 58.93 10.89 48.71
CA GLU A 456 59.59 12.20 48.76
C GLU A 456 61.04 12.07 49.26
N ALA A 457 61.27 11.32 50.35
CA ALA A 457 62.60 11.11 50.89
C ALA A 457 63.54 10.38 49.91
N GLU A 458 63.03 9.38 49.18
CA GLU A 458 63.80 8.67 48.16
C GLU A 458 64.08 9.58 46.94
N HIS A 459 63.12 10.41 46.54
CA HIS A 459 63.33 11.39 45.49
C HIS A 459 64.38 12.45 45.90
N GLU A 460 64.33 12.94 47.14
CA GLU A 460 65.34 13.85 47.69
C GLU A 460 66.72 13.19 47.74
N ARG A 461 66.81 11.93 48.18
CA ARG A 461 68.06 11.15 48.14
C ARG A 461 68.60 11.00 46.73
N PHE A 462 67.74 10.74 45.75
CA PHE A 462 68.12 10.62 44.35
C PHE A 462 68.61 11.96 43.78
N VAL A 463 67.92 13.06 44.08
CA VAL A 463 68.32 14.43 43.69
C VAL A 463 69.64 14.82 44.36
N ALA A 464 69.84 14.49 45.64
CA ALA A 464 71.08 14.73 46.38
C ALA A 464 72.26 13.89 45.84
N ALA A 465 72.03 12.61 45.50
CA ALA A 465 73.02 11.74 44.89
C ALA A 465 73.40 12.18 43.46
N ALA A 466 72.43 12.68 42.70
CA ALA A 466 72.66 13.27 41.38
C ALA A 466 73.46 14.59 41.48
N ALA A 467 73.25 15.37 42.54
CA ALA A 467 74.01 16.59 42.82
C ALA A 467 75.45 16.33 43.33
N GLN A 468 75.73 15.15 43.86
CA GLN A 468 77.05 14.76 44.41
C GLN A 468 77.99 14.04 43.42
N LYS A 469 77.53 13.71 42.19
CA LYS A 469 78.43 13.18 41.15
C LYS A 469 79.43 14.26 40.68
N PRO A 470 80.76 14.07 40.80
CA PRO A 470 81.74 15.03 40.30
C PRO A 470 81.72 15.12 38.77
N ALA A 471 81.90 16.33 38.27
CA ALA A 471 81.96 16.66 36.85
C ALA A 471 83.30 16.22 36.21
N ASP A 472 83.51 14.92 36.02
CA ASP A 472 84.58 14.44 35.12
C ASP A 472 84.05 14.24 33.71
N LYS A 473 83.99 15.36 32.97
CA LYS A 473 84.28 15.50 31.52
C LYS A 473 83.87 16.90 31.06
N ALA A 474 84.76 17.86 31.28
CA ALA A 474 84.74 19.16 30.61
C ALA A 474 86.09 19.38 29.91
N ALA A 475 86.18 18.98 28.64
CA ALA A 475 87.18 19.48 27.70
C ALA A 475 86.69 19.31 26.25
N ALA A 476 85.77 20.18 25.83
CA ALA A 476 85.72 20.78 24.49
C ALA A 476 84.50 21.72 24.35
N THR A 477 84.82 23.01 24.16
CA THR A 477 84.03 24.09 23.52
C THR A 477 82.71 24.59 24.16
N GLY A 478 82.78 25.78 24.80
CA GLY A 478 82.08 26.99 24.33
C GLY A 478 80.68 27.39 24.87
N ARG A 479 80.66 28.22 25.93
CA ARG A 479 79.63 29.20 26.38
C ARG A 479 78.29 28.73 27.03
N PRO A 480 77.69 29.56 27.93
CA PRO A 480 77.02 29.08 29.13
C PRO A 480 75.50 29.33 29.18
N GLY A 481 74.79 28.52 29.97
CA GLY A 481 73.44 28.85 30.48
C GLY A 481 72.40 27.76 30.29
N GLY A 482 72.24 26.89 31.30
CA GLY A 482 71.13 25.93 31.37
C GLY A 482 71.46 24.79 32.33
N LYS A 483 70.74 24.70 33.46
CA LYS A 483 70.80 23.56 34.38
C LYS A 483 70.64 22.26 33.58
N ARG A 484 71.68 21.41 33.57
CA ARG A 484 71.62 20.09 32.94
C ARG A 484 70.75 19.17 33.80
N VAL A 485 69.60 18.77 33.26
CA VAL A 485 68.71 17.76 33.82
C VAL A 485 68.92 16.46 33.03
N LEU A 486 68.66 15.34 33.72
CA LEU A 486 68.97 13.93 33.47
C LEU A 486 68.53 13.31 32.11
N ALA A 487 68.78 13.95 30.97
CA ALA A 487 68.31 13.48 29.66
C ALA A 487 69.38 12.79 28.77
N GLN A 488 70.56 12.45 29.30
CA GLN A 488 71.66 11.91 28.47
C GLN A 488 72.28 10.59 28.97
N GLN A 489 71.62 9.84 29.86
CA GLN A 489 72.10 8.52 30.27
C GLN A 489 70.96 7.50 30.35
N TYR A 490 70.30 7.22 29.23
CA TYR A 490 69.54 5.99 29.04
C TYR A 490 69.64 5.58 27.57
N ASP A 491 70.17 4.40 27.30
CA ASP A 491 70.29 3.86 25.94
C ASP A 491 68.90 3.65 25.32
N GLN A 492 68.73 4.22 24.12
CA GLN A 492 67.58 4.00 23.23
C GLN A 492 67.56 2.53 22.80
N ARG A 493 66.40 1.87 22.89
CA ARG A 493 66.14 0.68 22.07
C ARG A 493 65.77 1.16 20.67
N ASP A 494 66.39 0.55 19.67
CA ASP A 494 66.04 0.70 18.25
C ASP A 494 64.57 0.31 18.05
N TYR A 495 63.83 1.20 17.40
CA TYR A 495 62.48 0.95 16.92
C TYR A 495 62.59 0.67 15.43
N ASP A 496 62.10 -0.49 14.99
CA ASP A 496 62.02 -0.86 13.58
C ASP A 496 60.91 -0.02 12.90
N PRO A 497 61.25 0.87 11.95
CA PRO A 497 60.31 1.80 11.35
C PRO A 497 59.38 1.16 10.29
N ASP A 498 59.52 -0.14 9.98
CA ASP A 498 58.72 -0.81 8.94
C ASP A 498 57.46 -1.53 9.48
N GLU A 499 57.19 -1.53 10.79
CA GLU A 499 55.89 -1.99 11.34
C GLU A 499 54.76 -0.94 11.22
N VAL A 500 55.07 0.27 10.73
CA VAL A 500 54.20 1.46 10.80
C VAL A 500 53.44 1.75 9.50
N ASN A 501 53.11 0.72 8.71
CA ASN A 501 52.36 0.93 7.45
C ASN A 501 51.18 -0.01 7.22
N ARG A 502 50.43 -0.33 8.29
CA ARG A 502 49.01 -0.65 8.15
C ARG A 502 48.23 0.27 9.07
N MET A 503 47.58 1.27 8.48
CA MET A 503 46.60 2.08 9.18
C MET A 503 45.50 1.15 9.71
N SER A 504 45.46 1.02 11.03
CA SER A 504 44.45 0.23 11.73
C SER A 504 43.19 1.08 11.93
N ALA A 505 42.05 0.45 12.19
CA ALA A 505 40.81 1.16 12.56
C ALA A 505 40.99 2.08 13.78
N GLU A 506 42.06 1.88 14.54
CA GLU A 506 42.42 2.60 15.76
C GLU A 506 43.13 3.94 15.45
N ASP A 507 43.85 4.04 14.33
CA ASP A 507 44.46 5.30 13.86
C ASP A 507 43.40 6.30 13.37
N LEU A 508 42.27 5.79 12.86
CA LEU A 508 41.10 6.60 12.47
C LEU A 508 40.34 7.15 13.68
N GLU A 509 40.42 6.48 14.84
CA GLU A 509 39.76 6.92 16.08
C GLU A 509 40.54 8.02 16.80
N GLU A 510 41.86 8.09 16.59
CA GLU A 510 42.72 9.12 17.20
C GLU A 510 42.84 10.40 16.36
N MET A 511 42.76 10.30 15.03
CA MET A 511 42.69 11.48 14.13
C MET A 511 41.42 12.32 14.33
N SER A 512 40.44 11.86 15.11
CA SER A 512 39.19 12.56 15.42
C SER A 512 39.26 13.49 16.64
N LYS A 513 40.45 13.70 17.25
CA LYS A 513 40.61 14.49 18.49
C LYS A 513 41.58 15.68 18.39
N LEU A 514 42.20 15.91 17.24
CA LEU A 514 42.75 17.21 16.85
C LEU A 514 41.66 18.00 16.11
#